data_AF-A0A497EB76-F1
#
_entry.id   AF-A0A497EB76-F1
#
_cell.length_a   1.000
_cell.length_b   1.000
_cell.length_c   1.000
_cell.angle_alpha   90.00
_cell.angle_beta   90.00
_cell.angle_gamma   90.00
#
_symmetry.space_group_name_H-M   'P 1'
#
loop_
_entity.id
_entity.type
_entity.pdbx_description
1 polymer ?
#
loop_
_entity_poly.entity_id
_entity_poly.type
_entity_poly.pdbx_seq_one_letter_code
_entity_poly.pdbx_strand_id
1 'polypeptide(L)'
;MIQRCITSKLHVESLVLSVHTPRTSWFQPKYVWLVLLLAMVPFASLAKEVPYLGGRVNDIAGMIDDASQAQMETALEQLEADTGSQLVVLTVPNLEGAVLEDYALEVASTWQLGREGVDDGVLVLVAKEERRIRIEVGYGLEGAIPDVTGKRIIDGLMTPRFREGDFTGGITEATGALTGLIRGEAVELPEPGQASGNEPLVAKIFTALIFFVVIGTFSVTAIFGKGGQSWFLYLFLMPFYGTFPLVFLGKYGFILLVGWVIGFPILRTMTWHSGWGRSFRTTYPGWTRFGSSGGGGGFSGGGFSGGGGSFGGGGASGGW
;
A
#
# COMPACT_ATOMS: atom_id res chain seq x y z
N MET A 1 27.46 -82.45 -59.23
CA MET A 1 26.41 -82.81 -60.21
C MET A 1 25.08 -82.56 -59.51
N ILE A 2 24.19 -81.71 -60.07
CA ILE A 2 22.72 -81.74 -59.80
C ILE A 2 22.37 -81.17 -58.39
N GLN A 3 21.62 -80.08 -58.17
CA GLN A 3 20.29 -79.74 -58.64
C GLN A 3 19.92 -78.29 -58.19
N ARG A 4 19.59 -77.42 -59.16
CA ARG A 4 18.53 -76.38 -59.17
C ARG A 4 18.60 -75.17 -58.22
N CYS A 5 18.96 -74.05 -58.84
CA CYS A 5 18.74 -72.67 -58.42
C CYS A 5 17.71 -72.05 -59.38
N ILE A 6 16.48 -71.74 -58.94
CA ILE A 6 15.47 -71.00 -59.72
C ILE A 6 14.58 -70.17 -58.78
N THR A 7 14.47 -68.87 -59.09
CA THR A 7 13.42 -67.86 -58.75
C THR A 7 13.25 -67.44 -57.29
N SER A 8 12.89 -66.21 -56.92
CA SER A 8 12.64 -64.93 -57.60
C SER A 8 12.32 -63.87 -56.53
N LYS A 9 12.56 -62.59 -56.84
CA LYS A 9 11.77 -61.40 -56.45
C LYS A 9 11.41 -61.14 -54.98
N LEU A 10 11.94 -60.01 -54.49
CA LEU A 10 11.28 -58.90 -53.75
C LEU A 10 10.42 -59.24 -52.51
N HIS A 11 10.75 -58.60 -51.37
CA HIS A 11 9.86 -57.91 -50.39
C HIS A 11 10.76 -57.45 -49.24
N VAL A 12 11.03 -56.14 -49.06
CA VAL A 12 10.27 -55.19 -48.24
C VAL A 12 9.78 -55.81 -46.93
N GLU A 13 10.59 -55.70 -45.88
CA GLU A 13 10.09 -55.68 -44.50
C GLU A 13 10.82 -54.59 -43.71
N SER A 14 10.18 -53.43 -43.65
CA SER A 14 10.49 -52.36 -42.71
C SER A 14 10.04 -52.77 -41.32
N LEU A 15 11.01 -52.96 -40.41
CA LEU A 15 10.81 -52.97 -38.97
C LEU A 15 10.13 -51.66 -38.54
N VAL A 16 8.84 -51.72 -38.22
CA VAL A 16 8.15 -50.65 -37.48
C VAL A 16 7.82 -51.19 -36.10
N LEU A 17 8.55 -50.68 -35.11
CA LEU A 17 8.35 -50.89 -33.68
C LEU A 17 6.89 -50.60 -33.29
N SER A 18 6.21 -51.61 -32.77
CA SER A 18 4.90 -51.47 -32.12
C SER A 18 5.07 -50.76 -30.78
N VAL A 19 4.90 -49.44 -30.78
CA VAL A 19 4.79 -48.64 -29.56
C VAL A 19 3.38 -48.87 -28.98
N HIS A 20 3.30 -49.71 -27.96
CA HIS A 20 2.12 -49.82 -27.11
C HIS A 20 1.93 -48.50 -26.34
N THR A 21 1.06 -47.62 -26.82
CA THR A 21 0.57 -46.48 -26.03
C THR A 21 -0.42 -47.01 -24.98
N PRO A 22 -0.19 -46.82 -23.67
CA PRO A 22 -1.19 -47.17 -22.66
C PRO A 22 -2.41 -46.28 -22.85
N ARG A 23 -3.54 -46.90 -23.18
CA ARG A 23 -4.85 -46.27 -23.31
C ARG A 23 -5.24 -45.69 -21.95
N THR A 24 -5.05 -44.38 -21.77
CA THR A 24 -5.42 -43.64 -20.56
C THR A 24 -6.94 -43.60 -20.42
N SER A 25 -7.53 -44.65 -19.85
CA SER A 25 -8.97 -44.81 -19.62
C SER A 25 -9.52 -43.93 -18.49
N TRP A 26 -8.66 -43.13 -17.84
CA TRP A 26 -8.97 -42.29 -16.70
C TRP A 26 -9.74 -41.00 -17.07
N PHE A 27 -9.68 -40.57 -18.34
CA PHE A 27 -10.50 -39.46 -18.86
C PHE A 27 -11.82 -39.98 -19.42
N GLN A 28 -12.71 -40.46 -18.53
CA GLN A 28 -14.09 -40.72 -18.94
C GLN A 28 -14.80 -39.36 -19.10
N PRO A 29 -15.49 -39.07 -20.23
CA PRO A 29 -16.14 -37.79 -20.48
C PRO A 29 -17.18 -37.42 -19.41
N LYS A 30 -17.72 -38.42 -18.68
CA LYS A 30 -18.62 -38.22 -17.54
C LYS A 30 -17.99 -37.42 -16.38
N TYR A 31 -16.68 -37.53 -16.16
CA TYR A 31 -15.99 -36.76 -15.11
C TYR A 31 -15.65 -35.34 -15.56
N VAL A 32 -15.49 -35.11 -16.87
CA VAL A 32 -15.30 -33.76 -17.42
C VAL A 32 -16.54 -32.91 -17.16
N TRP A 33 -17.72 -33.46 -17.41
CA TRP A 33 -18.99 -32.78 -17.08
C TRP A 33 -19.16 -32.57 -15.56
N LEU A 34 -18.73 -33.53 -14.73
CA LEU A 34 -18.81 -33.39 -13.27
C LEU A 34 -17.88 -32.29 -12.73
N VAL A 35 -16.66 -32.17 -13.27
CA VAL A 35 -15.70 -31.10 -12.91
C VAL A 35 -16.18 -29.74 -13.42
N LEU A 36 -16.76 -29.68 -14.62
CA LEU A 36 -17.30 -28.43 -15.19
C LEU A 36 -18.53 -27.92 -14.39
N LEU A 37 -19.33 -28.84 -13.86
CA LEU A 37 -20.49 -28.53 -13.01
C LEU A 37 -20.06 -28.12 -11.59
N LEU A 38 -18.97 -28.70 -11.06
CA LEU A 38 -18.36 -28.29 -9.79
C LEU A 38 -17.64 -26.93 -9.89
N ALA A 39 -17.12 -26.58 -11.08
CA ALA A 39 -16.51 -25.27 -11.34
C ALA A 39 -17.54 -24.14 -11.53
N MET A 40 -18.83 -24.48 -11.71
CA MET A 40 -19.93 -23.51 -11.76
C MET A 40 -20.59 -23.26 -10.40
N VAL A 41 -20.04 -23.74 -9.28
CA VAL A 41 -20.51 -23.30 -7.96
C VAL A 41 -20.19 -21.81 -7.85
N PRO A 42 -21.20 -20.91 -7.83
CA PRO A 42 -20.92 -19.52 -7.58
C PRO A 42 -20.29 -19.46 -6.19
N PHE A 43 -19.07 -18.95 -6.09
CA PHE A 43 -18.60 -18.40 -4.84
C PHE A 43 -19.55 -17.25 -4.53
N ALA A 44 -20.57 -17.53 -3.72
CA ALA A 44 -21.33 -16.46 -3.10
C ALA A 44 -20.30 -15.63 -2.34
N SER A 45 -20.05 -14.41 -2.80
CA SER A 45 -19.39 -13.41 -1.97
C SER A 45 -20.27 -13.29 -0.74
N LEU A 46 -19.79 -13.76 0.41
CA LEU A 46 -20.39 -13.41 1.68
C LEU A 46 -20.15 -11.91 1.84
N ALA A 47 -21.12 -11.12 1.37
CA ALA A 47 -21.20 -9.72 1.73
C ALA A 47 -21.52 -9.69 3.23
N LYS A 48 -20.73 -8.93 3.97
CA LYS A 48 -20.94 -8.79 5.40
C LYS A 48 -22.30 -8.14 5.65
N GLU A 49 -23.11 -8.73 6.52
CA GLU A 49 -24.43 -8.19 6.84
C GLU A 49 -24.31 -6.81 7.49
N VAL A 50 -25.10 -5.84 7.00
CA VAL A 50 -25.19 -4.50 7.59
C VAL A 50 -25.87 -4.59 8.95
N PRO A 51 -25.23 -4.10 10.03
CA PRO A 51 -25.83 -4.15 11.36
C PRO A 51 -27.06 -3.23 11.47
N TYR A 52 -27.92 -3.52 12.44
CA TYR A 52 -29.05 -2.65 12.76
C TYR A 52 -28.56 -1.30 13.33
N LEU A 53 -29.17 -0.21 12.88
CA LEU A 53 -28.89 1.13 13.39
C LEU A 53 -29.52 1.32 14.78
N GLY A 54 -28.72 1.16 15.84
CA GLY A 54 -29.15 1.26 17.23
C GLY A 54 -29.13 2.69 17.80
N GLY A 55 -28.40 3.59 17.14
CA GLY A 55 -28.17 4.97 17.58
C GLY A 55 -27.13 5.66 16.69
N ARG A 56 -26.61 6.80 17.14
CA ARG A 56 -25.54 7.55 16.45
C ARG A 56 -24.18 6.91 16.70
N VAL A 57 -24.00 6.15 17.78
CA VAL A 57 -22.78 5.38 18.06
C VAL A 57 -23.08 3.88 18.16
N ASN A 58 -22.57 3.13 17.18
CA ASN A 58 -22.74 1.68 17.08
C ASN A 58 -21.37 0.99 17.26
N ASP A 59 -20.97 0.73 18.51
CA ASP A 59 -19.68 0.13 18.85
C ASP A 59 -19.73 -1.40 18.92
N ILE A 60 -19.72 -2.09 17.78
CA ILE A 60 -19.79 -3.56 17.73
C ILE A 60 -18.43 -4.19 18.07
N ALA A 61 -17.34 -3.44 17.89
CA ALA A 61 -15.98 -3.91 18.12
C ALA A 61 -15.45 -3.69 19.55
N GLY A 62 -16.22 -3.02 20.41
CA GLY A 62 -15.82 -2.66 21.77
C GLY A 62 -14.57 -1.80 21.78
N MET A 63 -14.57 -0.71 21.01
CA MET A 63 -13.44 0.22 20.84
C MET A 63 -13.63 1.53 21.61
N ILE A 64 -14.83 1.80 22.11
CA ILE A 64 -15.21 3.04 22.78
C ILE A 64 -15.62 2.69 24.21
N ASP A 65 -15.20 3.47 25.20
CA ASP A 65 -15.68 3.28 26.57
C ASP A 65 -17.10 3.84 26.76
N ASP A 66 -17.86 3.23 27.68
CA ASP A 66 -19.27 3.54 27.91
C ASP A 66 -19.55 5.03 28.19
N ALA A 67 -18.64 5.71 28.90
CA ALA A 67 -18.81 7.10 29.26
C ALA A 67 -18.65 8.01 28.03
N SER A 68 -17.62 7.77 27.23
CA SER A 68 -17.40 8.48 25.96
C SER A 68 -18.49 8.17 24.94
N GLN A 69 -18.97 6.94 24.86
CA GLN A 69 -20.08 6.56 23.98
C GLN A 69 -21.34 7.35 24.32
N ALA A 70 -21.73 7.42 25.61
CA ALA A 70 -22.92 8.17 26.02
C ALA A 70 -22.80 9.68 25.76
N GLN A 71 -21.60 10.24 25.96
CA GLN A 71 -21.32 11.65 25.66
C GLN A 71 -21.41 11.94 24.15
N MET A 72 -20.83 11.07 23.31
CA MET A 72 -20.91 11.19 21.86
C MET A 72 -22.35 11.05 21.37
N GLU A 73 -23.11 10.08 21.86
CA GLU A 73 -24.52 9.90 21.48
C GLU A 73 -25.33 11.19 21.74
N THR A 74 -25.15 11.79 22.92
CA THR A 74 -25.81 13.05 23.29
C THR A 74 -25.37 14.21 22.40
N ALA A 75 -24.08 14.32 22.11
CA ALA A 75 -23.55 15.39 21.27
C ALA A 75 -24.02 15.28 19.81
N LEU A 76 -24.12 14.06 19.29
CA LEU A 76 -24.57 13.79 17.92
C LEU A 76 -26.08 13.95 17.77
N GLU A 77 -26.86 13.59 18.80
CA GLU A 77 -28.28 13.92 18.86
C GLU A 77 -28.51 15.44 18.83
N GLN A 78 -27.71 16.21 19.59
CA GLN A 78 -27.77 17.67 19.56
C GLN A 78 -27.38 18.25 18.20
N LEU A 79 -26.31 17.73 17.57
CA LEU A 79 -25.92 18.14 16.22
C LEU A 79 -27.06 17.95 15.21
N GLU A 80 -27.72 16.80 15.25
CA GLU A 80 -28.85 16.49 14.39
C GLU A 80 -30.04 17.42 14.66
N ALA A 81 -30.35 17.72 15.94
CA ALA A 81 -31.40 18.66 16.31
C ALA A 81 -31.09 20.10 15.85
N ASP A 82 -29.83 20.52 15.92
CA ASP A 82 -29.40 21.89 15.60
C ASP A 82 -29.30 22.13 14.08
N THR A 83 -28.80 21.15 13.33
CA THR A 83 -28.40 21.34 11.92
C THR A 83 -29.25 20.52 10.94
N GLY A 84 -29.90 19.46 11.43
CA GLY A 84 -30.55 18.43 10.60
C GLY A 84 -29.58 17.40 10.01
N SER A 85 -28.26 17.62 10.10
CA SER A 85 -27.24 16.70 9.59
C SER A 85 -27.07 15.50 10.51
N GLN A 86 -26.82 14.33 9.94
CA GLN A 86 -26.67 13.09 10.69
C GLN A 86 -25.23 12.59 10.65
N LEU A 87 -24.56 12.54 11.81
CA LEU A 87 -23.23 11.97 11.94
C LEU A 87 -23.31 10.69 12.77
N VAL A 88 -22.91 9.56 12.18
CA VAL A 88 -22.98 8.23 12.79
C VAL A 88 -21.61 7.58 12.83
N VAL A 89 -21.30 6.93 13.94
CA VAL A 89 -20.08 6.14 14.17
C VAL A 89 -20.44 4.66 14.17
N LEU A 90 -19.70 3.86 13.40
CA LEU A 90 -19.80 2.41 13.38
C LEU A 90 -18.40 1.80 13.55
N THR A 91 -18.23 0.97 14.58
CA THR A 91 -17.05 0.11 14.70
C THR A 91 -17.43 -1.33 14.43
N VAL A 92 -16.60 -2.06 13.70
CA VAL A 92 -16.79 -3.48 13.41
C VAL A 92 -15.52 -4.27 13.73
N PRO A 93 -15.65 -5.51 14.26
CA PRO A 93 -14.49 -6.33 14.58
C PRO A 93 -13.65 -6.62 13.33
N ASN A 94 -14.28 -6.96 12.21
CA ASN A 94 -13.64 -7.20 10.91
C ASN A 94 -14.60 -6.92 9.75
N LEU A 95 -14.14 -7.09 8.51
CA LEU A 95 -14.93 -6.89 7.29
C LEU A 95 -15.36 -8.21 6.62
N GLU A 96 -14.99 -9.37 7.17
CA GLU A 96 -15.31 -10.70 6.60
C GLU A 96 -14.90 -10.87 5.13
N GLY A 97 -13.85 -10.15 4.70
CA GLY A 97 -13.36 -10.15 3.32
C GLY A 97 -13.98 -9.08 2.42
N ALA A 98 -14.91 -8.27 2.93
CA ALA A 98 -15.45 -7.13 2.20
C ALA A 98 -14.40 -6.01 1.99
N VAL A 99 -14.59 -5.25 0.90
CA VAL A 99 -13.86 -4.01 0.64
C VAL A 99 -14.45 -2.93 1.55
N LEU A 100 -13.58 -2.14 2.20
CA LEU A 100 -13.98 -1.15 3.21
C LEU A 100 -14.90 -0.09 2.60
N GLU A 101 -14.54 0.41 1.42
CA GLU A 101 -15.25 1.44 0.69
C GLU A 101 -16.65 0.96 0.30
N ASP A 102 -16.75 -0.23 -0.30
CA ASP A 102 -18.03 -0.82 -0.72
C ASP A 102 -18.92 -1.08 0.50
N TYR A 103 -18.36 -1.61 1.58
CA TYR A 103 -19.11 -1.88 2.82
C TYR A 103 -19.59 -0.59 3.50
N ALA A 104 -18.76 0.46 3.55
CA ALA A 104 -19.17 1.74 4.11
C ALA A 104 -20.32 2.38 3.32
N LEU A 105 -20.24 2.31 1.98
CA LEU A 105 -21.30 2.79 1.10
C LEU A 105 -22.59 1.97 1.27
N GLU A 106 -22.48 0.64 1.39
CA GLU A 106 -23.62 -0.24 1.66
C GLU A 106 -24.29 0.09 3.01
N VAL A 107 -23.50 0.31 4.06
CA VAL A 107 -24.01 0.73 5.37
C VAL A 107 -24.72 2.08 5.28
N ALA A 108 -24.07 3.11 4.70
CA ALA A 108 -24.63 4.44 4.59
C ALA A 108 -25.94 4.48 3.79
N SER A 109 -26.00 3.72 2.69
CA SER A 109 -27.19 3.60 1.84
C SER A 109 -28.32 2.81 2.52
N THR A 110 -27.99 1.72 3.22
CA THR A 110 -28.97 0.89 3.95
C THR A 110 -29.59 1.67 5.11
N TRP A 111 -28.79 2.47 5.80
CA TRP A 111 -29.24 3.31 6.90
C TRP A 111 -29.90 4.62 6.45
N GLN A 112 -29.79 4.96 5.16
CA GLN A 112 -30.33 6.19 4.58
C GLN A 112 -29.89 7.44 5.38
N LEU A 113 -28.59 7.54 5.64
CA LEU A 113 -28.04 8.63 6.46
C LEU A 113 -28.21 9.99 5.77
N GLY A 114 -28.71 10.95 6.51
CA GLY A 114 -28.99 12.31 6.03
C GLY A 114 -30.45 12.51 5.64
N ARG A 115 -30.84 13.77 5.45
CA ARG A 115 -32.19 14.14 5.03
C ARG A 115 -32.37 13.92 3.53
N GLU A 116 -33.55 13.41 3.18
CA GLU A 116 -33.94 13.17 1.78
C GLU A 116 -33.78 14.45 0.94
N GLY A 117 -32.97 14.37 -0.12
CA GLY A 117 -32.71 15.48 -1.05
C GLY A 117 -31.73 16.54 -0.56
N VAL A 118 -31.23 16.44 0.68
CA VAL A 118 -30.12 17.26 1.19
C VAL A 118 -28.82 16.44 1.24
N ASP A 119 -28.92 15.15 1.56
CA ASP A 119 -27.79 14.21 1.63
C ASP A 119 -26.70 14.69 2.61
N ASP A 120 -27.10 15.11 3.81
CA ASP A 120 -26.24 15.63 4.89
C ASP A 120 -25.90 14.57 5.95
N GLY A 121 -25.71 13.33 5.51
CA GLY A 121 -25.24 12.21 6.33
C GLY A 121 -23.72 12.08 6.32
N VAL A 122 -23.13 11.64 7.44
CA VAL A 122 -21.72 11.27 7.56
C VAL A 122 -21.60 9.97 8.34
N LEU A 123 -20.83 9.02 7.80
CA LEU A 123 -20.52 7.76 8.47
C LEU A 123 -19.01 7.70 8.77
N VAL A 124 -18.67 7.50 10.05
CA VAL A 124 -17.31 7.13 10.49
C VAL A 124 -17.28 5.63 10.74
N LEU A 125 -16.67 4.88 9.83
CA LEU A 125 -16.52 3.43 9.92
C LEU A 125 -15.09 3.05 10.35
N VAL A 126 -14.97 2.20 11.36
CA VAL A 126 -13.70 1.64 11.82
C VAL A 126 -13.75 0.12 11.81
N ALA A 127 -12.86 -0.52 11.04
CA ALA A 127 -12.67 -1.96 10.99
C ALA A 127 -11.41 -2.36 11.78
N LYS A 128 -11.60 -3.02 12.93
CA LYS A 128 -10.55 -3.24 13.93
C LYS A 128 -9.46 -4.20 13.48
N GLU A 129 -9.82 -5.37 12.94
CA GLU A 129 -8.86 -6.39 12.51
C GLU A 129 -8.06 -5.95 11.29
N GLU A 130 -8.72 -5.34 10.30
CA GLU A 130 -8.04 -4.83 9.10
C GLU A 130 -7.27 -3.53 9.36
N ARG A 131 -7.49 -2.89 10.52
CA ARG A 131 -6.93 -1.59 10.88
C ARG A 131 -7.22 -0.53 9.83
N ARG A 132 -8.47 -0.50 9.38
CA ARG A 132 -8.94 0.40 8.33
C ARG A 132 -10.02 1.34 8.85
N ILE A 133 -9.97 2.58 8.37
CA ILE A 133 -10.86 3.68 8.73
C ILE A 133 -11.44 4.25 7.44
N ARG A 134 -12.74 4.51 7.41
CA ARG A 134 -13.43 5.21 6.33
C ARG A 134 -14.33 6.29 6.91
N ILE A 135 -14.29 7.47 6.32
CA ILE A 135 -15.28 8.52 6.52
C ILE A 135 -16.03 8.65 5.19
N GLU A 136 -17.32 8.33 5.20
CA GLU A 136 -18.23 8.52 4.07
C GLU A 136 -19.03 9.80 4.30
N VAL A 137 -19.06 10.69 3.31
CA VAL A 137 -19.72 12.00 3.43
C VAL A 137 -20.79 12.11 2.35
N GLY A 138 -22.00 12.47 2.75
CA GLY A 138 -23.10 12.76 1.84
C GLY A 138 -22.88 14.05 1.06
N TYR A 139 -23.49 14.14 -0.12
CA TYR A 139 -23.28 15.22 -1.07
C TYR A 139 -23.52 16.62 -0.48
N GLY A 140 -24.49 16.76 0.44
CA GLY A 140 -24.81 18.03 1.09
C GLY A 140 -23.70 18.59 1.96
N LEU A 141 -22.75 17.75 2.38
CA LEU A 141 -21.65 18.12 3.28
C LEU A 141 -20.28 18.14 2.60
N GLU A 142 -20.17 17.83 1.30
CA GLU A 142 -18.88 17.86 0.59
C GLU A 142 -18.20 19.23 0.59
N GLY A 143 -18.98 20.31 0.65
CA GLY A 143 -18.44 21.67 0.78
C GLY A 143 -17.79 21.93 2.14
N ALA A 144 -18.31 21.34 3.20
CA ALA A 144 -17.81 21.48 4.57
C ALA A 144 -16.72 20.44 4.90
N ILE A 145 -16.90 19.22 4.40
CA ILE A 145 -16.03 18.07 4.63
C ILE A 145 -15.63 17.44 3.28
N PRO A 146 -14.75 18.11 2.50
CA PRO A 146 -14.17 17.50 1.31
C PRO A 146 -13.30 16.28 1.66
N ASP A 147 -13.02 15.42 0.68
CA ASP A 147 -12.14 14.24 0.82
C ASP A 147 -10.80 14.55 1.49
N VAL A 148 -10.18 15.68 1.12
CA VAL A 148 -8.89 16.10 1.69
C VAL A 148 -9.02 16.42 3.18
N THR A 149 -10.15 16.96 3.61
CA THR A 149 -10.45 17.27 5.01
C THR A 149 -10.71 15.99 5.79
N GLY A 150 -11.53 15.07 5.26
CA GLY A 150 -11.72 13.74 5.84
C GLY A 150 -10.39 13.00 5.99
N LYS A 151 -9.50 13.09 4.99
CA LYS A 151 -8.18 12.45 5.05
C LYS A 151 -7.29 13.03 6.14
N ARG A 152 -7.32 14.36 6.34
CA ARG A 152 -6.59 15.03 7.42
C ARG A 152 -7.10 14.63 8.80
N ILE A 153 -8.41 14.45 8.97
CA ILE A 153 -9.00 13.96 10.21
C ILE A 153 -8.49 12.54 10.51
N ILE A 154 -8.53 11.66 9.51
CA ILE A 154 -8.05 10.28 9.67
C ILE A 154 -6.54 10.26 10.02
N ASP A 155 -5.71 10.90 9.21
CA ASP A 155 -4.25 10.83 9.35
C ASP A 155 -3.71 11.63 10.54
N GLY A 156 -4.39 12.72 10.90
CA GLY A 156 -3.95 13.66 11.93
C GLY A 156 -4.52 13.39 13.31
N LEU A 157 -5.75 12.89 13.41
CA LEU A 157 -6.44 12.70 14.70
C LEU A 157 -6.60 11.21 15.03
N MET A 158 -7.09 10.40 14.09
CA MET A 158 -7.42 9.00 14.37
C MET A 158 -6.20 8.08 14.35
N THR A 159 -5.48 8.02 13.23
CA THR A 159 -4.34 7.12 13.02
C THR A 159 -3.26 7.21 14.11
N PRO A 160 -2.77 8.39 14.54
CA PRO A 160 -1.74 8.45 15.58
C PRO A 160 -2.23 7.89 16.92
N ARG A 161 -3.45 8.22 17.35
CA ARG A 161 -4.03 7.71 18.60
C ARG A 161 -4.29 6.21 18.55
N PHE A 162 -4.77 5.71 17.41
CA PHE A 162 -5.00 4.27 17.22
C PHE A 162 -3.69 3.47 17.27
N ARG A 163 -2.56 4.04 16.82
CA ARG A 163 -1.22 3.44 16.98
C ARG A 163 -0.78 3.37 18.44
N GLU A 164 -1.24 4.30 19.28
CA GLU A 164 -0.98 4.34 20.71
C GLU A 164 -1.98 3.48 21.52
N GLY A 165 -2.99 2.91 20.85
CA GLY A 165 -4.05 2.12 21.47
C GLY A 165 -5.21 2.94 22.05
N ASP A 166 -5.20 4.25 21.86
CA ASP A 166 -6.26 5.16 22.28
C ASP A 166 -7.35 5.27 21.19
N PHE A 167 -8.19 4.23 21.10
CA PHE A 167 -9.28 4.19 20.12
C PHE A 167 -10.40 5.17 20.44
N THR A 168 -10.85 5.22 21.70
CA THR A 168 -11.84 6.20 22.16
C THR A 168 -11.39 7.62 21.79
N GLY A 169 -10.19 8.03 22.19
CA GLY A 169 -9.73 9.40 21.96
C GLY A 169 -9.68 9.76 20.48
N GLY A 170 -9.23 8.82 19.62
CA GLY A 170 -9.21 9.03 18.17
C GLY A 170 -10.61 9.22 17.57
N ILE A 171 -11.59 8.42 18.01
CA ILE A 171 -12.98 8.51 17.52
C ILE A 171 -13.64 9.79 18.04
N THR A 172 -13.48 10.11 19.33
CA THR A 172 -14.07 11.29 19.95
C THR A 172 -13.55 12.59 19.33
N GLU A 173 -12.23 12.70 19.10
CA GLU A 173 -11.65 13.88 18.44
C GLU A 173 -12.09 14.03 16.99
N ALA A 174 -12.10 12.93 16.23
CA ALA A 174 -12.59 12.95 14.86
C ALA A 174 -14.05 13.40 14.78
N THR A 175 -14.89 12.85 15.66
CA THR A 175 -16.32 13.19 15.75
C THR A 175 -16.53 14.65 16.13
N GLY A 176 -15.75 15.17 17.09
CA GLY A 176 -15.77 16.57 17.47
C GLY A 176 -15.35 17.50 16.32
N ALA A 177 -14.28 17.15 15.60
CA ALA A 177 -13.84 17.91 14.43
C ALA A 177 -14.90 17.92 13.31
N LEU A 178 -15.52 16.77 13.01
CA LEU A 178 -16.60 16.68 12.03
C LEU A 178 -17.82 17.51 12.45
N THR A 179 -18.19 17.46 13.73
CA THR A 179 -19.28 18.27 14.30
C THR A 179 -19.03 19.77 14.10
N GLY A 180 -17.81 20.25 14.40
CA GLY A 180 -17.42 21.64 14.18
C GLY A 180 -17.49 22.04 12.70
N LEU A 181 -17.01 21.20 11.80
CA LEU A 181 -17.08 21.45 10.35
C LEU A 181 -18.53 21.52 9.85
N ILE A 182 -19.41 20.63 10.31
CA ILE A 182 -20.84 20.64 9.97
C ILE A 182 -21.52 21.94 10.45
N ARG A 183 -21.12 22.46 11.61
CA ARG A 183 -21.60 23.75 12.14
C ARG A 183 -20.99 24.97 11.44
N GLY A 184 -20.03 24.78 10.53
CA GLY A 184 -19.32 25.86 9.85
C GLY A 184 -18.28 26.56 10.73
N GLU A 185 -17.81 25.90 11.79
CA GLU A 185 -16.77 26.41 12.68
C GLU A 185 -15.38 26.26 12.04
N ALA A 186 -14.46 27.15 12.40
CA ALA A 186 -13.07 27.04 11.98
C ALA A 186 -12.37 25.96 12.83
N VAL A 187 -12.18 24.78 12.25
CA VAL A 187 -11.47 23.66 12.89
C VAL A 187 -10.01 23.64 12.45
N GLU A 188 -9.09 23.76 13.41
CA GLU A 188 -7.66 23.58 13.16
C GLU A 188 -7.35 22.08 13.01
N LEU A 189 -7.01 21.66 11.80
CA LEU A 189 -6.61 20.28 11.51
C LEU A 189 -5.08 20.18 11.35
N PRO A 190 -4.46 19.06 11.77
CA PRO A 190 -3.03 18.84 11.56
C PRO A 190 -2.63 18.95 10.08
N GLU A 191 -1.53 19.65 9.80
CA GLU A 191 -1.02 19.86 8.45
C GLU A 191 -0.50 18.55 7.82
N PRO A 192 -0.84 18.26 6.55
CA PRO A 192 -0.35 17.06 5.85
C PRO A 192 1.18 17.11 5.72
N GLY A 193 1.86 16.17 6.39
CA GLY A 193 3.32 16.09 6.43
C GLY A 193 3.91 16.06 7.84
N GLN A 194 3.13 16.39 8.87
CA GLN A 194 3.45 16.06 10.26
C GLN A 194 2.87 14.69 10.65
N ALA A 195 2.95 13.71 9.74
CA ALA A 195 2.87 12.33 10.17
C ALA A 195 4.01 12.13 11.18
N SER A 196 3.69 12.23 12.47
CA SER A 196 4.46 11.70 13.57
C SER A 196 4.49 10.19 13.35
N GLY A 197 5.29 9.78 12.38
CA GLY A 197 5.69 8.42 12.17
C GLY A 197 6.57 8.07 13.34
N ASN A 198 5.93 7.60 14.42
CA ASN A 198 6.46 6.52 15.23
C ASN A 198 6.57 5.26 14.34
N GLU A 199 7.29 5.37 13.21
CA GLU A 199 7.97 4.22 12.64
C GLU A 199 8.80 3.65 13.78
N PRO A 200 8.64 2.35 14.10
CA PRO A 200 9.40 1.74 15.19
C PRO A 200 10.87 2.07 14.95
N LEU A 201 11.57 2.49 16.00
CA LEU A 201 12.98 2.92 15.90
C LEU A 201 13.83 1.90 15.11
N VAL A 202 13.47 0.62 15.22
CA VAL A 202 14.02 -0.49 14.44
C VAL A 202 13.82 -0.32 12.92
N ALA A 203 12.63 0.03 12.43
CA ALA A 203 12.36 0.28 11.02
C ALA A 203 13.10 1.53 10.49
N LYS A 204 13.20 2.59 11.30
CA LYS A 204 14.01 3.77 10.96
C LYS A 204 15.49 3.40 10.82
N ILE A 205 16.05 2.64 11.77
CA ILE A 205 17.43 2.16 11.70
C ILE A 205 17.65 1.23 10.52
N PHE A 206 16.73 0.29 10.28
CA PHE A 206 16.84 -0.69 9.20
C PHE A 206 16.81 -0.02 7.81
N THR A 207 15.88 0.90 7.60
CA THR A 207 15.78 1.69 6.36
C THR A 207 17.01 2.56 6.15
N ALA A 208 17.48 3.23 7.22
CA ALA A 208 18.71 4.00 7.17
C ALA A 208 19.93 3.12 6.83
N LEU A 209 20.04 1.94 7.44
CA LEU A 209 21.13 0.99 7.19
C LEU A 209 21.18 0.55 5.73
N ILE A 210 20.04 0.13 5.16
CA ILE A 210 19.96 -0.29 3.75
C ILE A 210 20.42 0.85 2.84
N PHE A 211 19.93 2.05 3.08
CA PHE A 211 20.30 3.21 2.29
C PHE A 211 21.79 3.54 2.38
N PHE A 212 22.37 3.54 3.59
CA PHE A 212 23.80 3.76 3.78
C PHE A 212 24.66 2.65 3.16
N VAL A 213 24.19 1.40 3.12
CA VAL A 213 24.88 0.29 2.46
C VAL A 213 24.87 0.46 0.94
N VAL A 214 23.70 0.78 0.37
CA VAL A 214 23.56 1.01 -1.08
C VAL A 214 24.44 2.18 -1.50
N ILE A 215 24.29 3.34 -0.86
CA ILE A 215 25.08 4.52 -1.19
C ILE A 215 26.57 4.34 -0.87
N GLY A 216 26.90 3.67 0.24
CA GLY A 216 28.27 3.34 0.60
C GLY A 216 28.96 2.51 -0.47
N THR A 217 28.24 1.56 -1.08
CA THR A 217 28.76 0.75 -2.19
C THR A 217 29.10 1.63 -3.39
N PHE A 218 28.22 2.56 -3.78
CA PHE A 218 28.49 3.53 -4.85
C PHE A 218 29.61 4.51 -4.49
N SER A 219 29.73 4.93 -3.22
CA SER A 219 30.81 5.79 -2.73
C SER A 219 32.17 5.10 -2.82
N VAL A 220 32.26 3.82 -2.48
CA VAL A 220 33.49 3.01 -2.64
C VAL A 220 33.85 2.91 -4.13
N THR A 221 32.89 2.59 -4.99
CA THR A 221 33.09 2.59 -6.45
C THR A 221 33.53 3.96 -6.98
N ALA A 222 33.02 5.06 -6.41
CA ALA A 222 33.41 6.42 -6.78
C ALA A 222 34.85 6.74 -6.34
N ILE A 223 35.29 6.31 -5.16
CA ILE A 223 36.66 6.53 -4.67
C ILE A 223 37.70 5.78 -5.53
N PHE A 224 37.44 4.51 -5.84
CA PHE A 224 38.37 3.66 -6.59
C PHE A 224 38.19 3.67 -8.11
N GLY A 225 37.13 4.34 -8.61
CA GLY A 225 36.83 4.50 -10.03
C GLY A 225 37.88 5.32 -10.79
N LYS A 226 38.13 4.94 -12.04
CA LYS A 226 39.10 5.60 -12.94
C LYS A 226 38.48 6.82 -13.64
N GLY A 227 39.26 7.90 -13.76
CA GLY A 227 38.94 9.04 -14.62
C GLY A 227 37.63 9.77 -14.28
N GLY A 228 36.89 10.18 -15.32
CA GLY A 228 35.66 10.98 -15.23
C GLY A 228 34.47 10.27 -14.57
N GLN A 229 34.45 8.94 -14.54
CA GLN A 229 33.42 8.14 -13.88
C GLN A 229 33.32 8.46 -12.37
N SER A 230 34.46 8.69 -11.72
CA SER A 230 34.49 9.02 -10.29
C SER A 230 33.90 10.40 -9.99
N TRP A 231 34.27 11.40 -10.79
CA TRP A 231 33.73 12.76 -10.66
C TRP A 231 32.24 12.81 -10.98
N PHE A 232 31.78 12.02 -11.95
CA PHE A 232 30.36 11.84 -12.24
C PHE A 232 29.60 11.23 -11.04
N LEU A 233 30.10 10.13 -10.47
CA LEU A 233 29.49 9.52 -9.29
C LEU A 233 29.50 10.47 -8.09
N TYR A 234 30.55 11.24 -7.89
CA TYR A 234 30.59 12.27 -6.84
C TYR A 234 29.49 13.34 -7.02
N LEU A 235 29.27 13.84 -8.22
CA LEU A 235 28.17 14.79 -8.42
C LEU A 235 26.80 14.12 -8.31
N PHE A 236 26.67 12.87 -8.77
CA PHE A 236 25.44 12.09 -8.71
C PHE A 236 25.02 11.72 -7.27
N LEU A 237 25.98 11.38 -6.39
CA LEU A 237 25.70 10.98 -5.00
C LEU A 237 25.43 12.17 -4.07
N MET A 238 25.82 13.38 -4.46
CA MET A 238 25.67 14.60 -3.66
C MET A 238 24.22 14.87 -3.18
N PRO A 239 23.19 14.86 -4.05
CA PRO A 239 21.81 15.05 -3.60
C PRO A 239 21.37 13.97 -2.61
N PHE A 240 21.82 12.72 -2.76
CA PHE A 240 21.43 11.63 -1.87
C PHE A 240 22.06 11.73 -0.47
N TYR A 241 23.32 12.17 -0.36
CA TYR A 241 23.97 12.48 0.92
C TYR A 241 23.41 13.74 1.57
N GLY A 242 22.71 14.60 0.82
CA GLY A 242 22.08 15.81 1.33
C GLY A 242 20.66 15.59 1.82
N THR A 243 19.80 15.01 0.99
CA THR A 243 18.37 14.91 1.26
C THR A 243 18.07 13.84 2.31
N PHE A 244 18.69 12.67 2.21
CA PHE A 244 18.32 11.54 3.06
C PHE A 244 18.76 11.71 4.52
N PRO A 245 20.01 12.08 4.84
CA PRO A 245 20.37 12.38 6.23
C PRO A 245 19.57 13.53 6.83
N LEU A 246 19.10 14.48 6.03
CA LEU A 246 18.25 15.59 6.49
C LEU A 246 16.85 15.10 6.91
N VAL A 247 16.27 14.16 6.15
CA VAL A 247 14.97 13.56 6.46
C VAL A 247 15.04 12.67 7.71
N PHE A 248 16.13 11.93 7.90
CA PHE A 248 16.24 10.95 9.01
C PHE A 248 16.89 11.51 10.28
N LEU A 249 17.91 12.36 10.17
CA LEU A 249 18.67 12.91 11.31
C LEU A 249 18.37 14.42 11.53
N GLY A 250 17.47 15.01 10.75
CA GLY A 250 17.12 16.43 10.85
C GLY A 250 18.33 17.34 10.59
N LYS A 251 18.53 18.34 11.46
CA LYS A 251 19.62 19.33 11.35
C LYS A 251 21.03 18.71 11.30
N TYR A 252 21.21 17.50 11.82
CA TYR A 252 22.50 16.80 11.78
C TYR A 252 22.83 16.22 10.41
N GLY A 253 21.85 16.11 9.50
CA GLY A 253 22.07 15.67 8.12
C GLY A 253 23.00 16.59 7.34
N PHE A 254 22.95 17.90 7.61
CA PHE A 254 23.82 18.88 6.95
C PHE A 254 25.31 18.66 7.28
N ILE A 255 25.62 18.20 8.50
CA ILE A 255 26.99 17.90 8.93
C ILE A 255 27.56 16.74 8.10
N LEU A 256 26.74 15.72 7.82
CA LEU A 256 27.15 14.57 7.00
C LEU A 256 27.39 14.94 5.54
N LEU A 257 26.56 15.84 4.97
CA LEU A 257 26.79 16.38 3.63
C LEU A 257 28.12 17.14 3.55
N VAL A 258 28.36 18.07 4.48
CA VAL A 258 29.61 18.86 4.51
C VAL A 258 30.83 17.95 4.68
N GLY A 259 30.74 16.97 5.58
CA GLY A 259 31.79 15.98 5.79
C GLY A 259 32.07 15.14 4.54
N TRP A 260 31.04 14.80 3.76
CA TRP A 260 31.20 14.04 2.53
C TRP A 260 31.78 14.88 1.38
N VAL A 261 31.31 16.11 1.19
CA VAL A 261 31.81 17.05 0.16
C VAL A 261 33.29 17.35 0.35
N ILE A 262 33.74 17.49 1.59
CA ILE A 262 35.15 17.78 1.92
C ILE A 262 35.97 16.49 2.00
N GLY A 263 35.43 15.44 2.62
CA GLY A 263 36.12 14.18 2.86
C GLY A 263 36.39 13.37 1.61
N PHE A 264 35.46 13.36 0.64
CA PHE A 264 35.60 12.61 -0.61
C PHE A 264 36.85 12.98 -1.43
N PRO A 265 37.13 14.26 -1.77
CA PRO A 265 38.31 14.63 -2.55
C PRO A 265 39.63 14.35 -1.80
N ILE A 266 39.64 14.48 -0.46
CA ILE A 266 40.81 14.18 0.37
C ILE A 266 41.09 12.67 0.38
N LEU A 267 40.05 11.86 0.63
CA LEU A 267 40.19 10.41 0.69
C LEU A 267 40.58 9.82 -0.68
N ARG A 268 40.05 10.38 -1.76
CA ARG A 268 40.41 10.00 -3.13
C ARG A 268 41.88 10.29 -3.44
N THR A 269 42.37 11.49 -3.14
CA THR A 269 43.78 11.84 -3.41
C THR A 269 44.72 10.96 -2.59
N MET A 270 44.45 10.78 -1.29
CA MET A 270 45.24 9.93 -0.41
C MET A 270 45.27 8.46 -0.86
N THR A 271 44.12 7.88 -1.24
CA THR A 271 44.05 6.48 -1.71
C THR A 271 44.69 6.28 -3.09
N TRP A 272 44.77 7.30 -3.92
CA TRP A 272 45.43 7.21 -5.23
C TRP A 272 46.96 7.23 -5.13
N HIS A 273 47.49 7.91 -4.11
CA HIS A 273 48.92 8.00 -3.83
C HIS A 273 49.45 6.90 -2.89
N SER A 274 48.58 6.21 -2.14
CA SER A 274 49.00 5.12 -1.25
C SER A 274 49.13 3.76 -1.95
N GLY A 275 50.09 2.93 -1.51
CA GLY A 275 50.28 1.57 -2.03
C GLY A 275 49.09 0.65 -1.75
N TRP A 276 48.36 0.90 -0.66
CA TRP A 276 47.16 0.14 -0.29
C TRP A 276 46.01 0.33 -1.30
N GLY A 277 45.76 1.57 -1.75
CA GLY A 277 44.73 1.83 -2.76
C GLY A 277 45.10 1.29 -4.16
N ARG A 278 46.38 1.06 -4.43
CA ARG A 278 46.84 0.37 -5.65
C ARG A 278 46.54 -1.13 -5.56
N SER A 279 46.76 -1.75 -4.39
CA SER A 279 46.46 -3.16 -4.11
C SER A 279 44.94 -3.46 -4.15
N PHE A 280 44.10 -2.61 -3.56
CA PHE A 280 42.64 -2.80 -3.58
C PHE A 280 42.05 -2.82 -5.01
N ARG A 281 42.54 -1.94 -5.88
CA ARG A 281 42.12 -1.87 -7.29
C ARG A 281 42.52 -3.09 -8.12
N THR A 282 43.62 -3.76 -7.76
CA THR A 282 44.06 -4.99 -8.42
C THR A 282 43.32 -6.22 -7.91
N THR A 283 42.95 -6.26 -6.62
CA THR A 283 42.27 -7.39 -6.00
C THR A 283 40.77 -7.43 -6.31
N TYR A 284 40.12 -6.26 -6.47
CA TYR A 284 38.67 -6.17 -6.69
C TYR A 284 38.32 -5.40 -7.98
N PRO A 285 38.60 -5.96 -9.17
CA PRO A 285 38.39 -5.27 -10.45
C PRO A 285 36.91 -4.95 -10.72
N GLY A 286 35.97 -5.78 -10.26
CA GLY A 286 34.52 -5.59 -10.41
C GLY A 286 33.97 -4.37 -9.69
N TRP A 287 34.63 -3.92 -8.62
CA TRP A 287 34.23 -2.73 -7.85
C TRP A 287 34.74 -1.42 -8.47
N THR A 288 35.62 -1.50 -9.47
CA THR A 288 36.28 -0.34 -10.12
C THR A 288 35.73 0.00 -11.51
N ARG A 289 34.88 -0.86 -12.09
CA ARG A 289 34.27 -0.67 -13.40
C ARG A 289 32.75 -0.59 -13.24
N PHE A 290 32.16 0.53 -13.64
CA PHE A 290 30.71 0.67 -13.72
C PHE A 290 30.28 0.45 -15.17
N GLY A 291 29.57 -0.67 -15.42
CA GLY A 291 28.84 -0.92 -16.68
C GLY A 291 29.49 -1.91 -17.67
N SER A 292 28.90 -3.09 -17.81
CA SER A 292 28.60 -3.75 -19.10
C SER A 292 27.77 -5.02 -18.86
N SER A 293 26.46 -4.86 -18.66
CA SER A 293 25.47 -5.84 -19.11
C SER A 293 24.16 -5.10 -19.36
N GLY A 294 23.98 -4.68 -20.62
CA GLY A 294 22.76 -4.04 -21.08
C GLY A 294 21.62 -5.05 -21.12
N GLY A 295 20.50 -4.66 -20.50
CA GLY A 295 19.21 -5.32 -20.62
C GLY A 295 18.14 -4.23 -20.58
N GLY A 296 17.85 -3.65 -21.74
CA GLY A 296 16.78 -2.66 -21.89
C GLY A 296 15.42 -3.36 -21.82
N GLY A 297 14.70 -3.18 -20.71
CA GLY A 297 13.30 -3.53 -20.59
C GLY A 297 12.44 -2.28 -20.71
N GLY A 298 11.70 -2.16 -21.81
CA GLY A 298 10.73 -1.09 -22.01
C GLY A 298 9.53 -1.28 -21.09
N PHE A 299 9.15 -0.24 -20.36
CA PHE A 299 7.91 -0.19 -19.61
C PHE A 299 6.81 0.33 -20.52
N SER A 300 5.93 -0.56 -20.98
CA SER A 300 4.70 -0.21 -21.66
C SER A 300 3.67 0.25 -20.63
N GLY A 301 3.39 1.56 -20.59
CA GLY A 301 2.26 2.12 -19.85
C GLY A 301 0.94 1.72 -20.49
N GLY A 302 0.12 0.97 -19.75
CA GLY A 302 -1.27 0.69 -20.09
C GLY A 302 -2.18 1.72 -19.44
N GLY A 303 -2.90 2.47 -20.25
CA GLY A 303 -3.86 3.49 -19.83
C GLY A 303 -5.14 2.89 -19.23
N PHE A 304 -5.64 3.57 -18.20
CA PHE A 304 -6.98 3.39 -17.65
C PHE A 304 -8.00 4.13 -18.52
N SER A 305 -9.10 3.47 -18.90
CA SER A 305 -10.31 4.14 -19.41
C SER A 305 -11.47 3.88 -18.45
N GLY A 306 -11.95 4.95 -17.82
CA GLY A 306 -13.14 4.94 -16.98
C GLY A 306 -14.43 4.88 -17.80
N GLY A 307 -15.50 4.40 -17.16
CA GLY A 307 -16.84 4.44 -17.71
C GLY A 307 -17.87 3.88 -16.75
N GLY A 308 -18.70 4.76 -16.17
CA GLY A 308 -19.98 4.40 -15.56
C GLY A 308 -20.23 5.00 -14.17
N GLY A 309 -20.92 6.14 -14.10
CA GLY A 309 -21.55 6.64 -12.85
C GLY A 309 -22.73 5.76 -12.41
N SER A 310 -23.40 5.98 -11.29
CA SER A 310 -23.44 7.14 -10.38
C SER A 310 -23.88 6.70 -8.98
N PHE A 311 -23.04 6.97 -7.97
CA PHE A 311 -23.33 7.30 -6.57
C PHE A 311 -21.97 7.80 -6.05
N GLY A 312 -21.83 9.08 -5.77
CA GLY A 312 -20.53 9.76 -5.78
C GLY A 312 -20.38 10.81 -4.69
N GLY A 313 -20.82 10.46 -3.48
CA GLY A 313 -20.42 11.21 -2.28
C GLY A 313 -18.91 11.02 -2.04
N GLY A 314 -18.23 12.11 -1.73
CA GLY A 314 -16.82 12.10 -1.31
C GLY A 314 -16.59 11.31 -0.02
N GLY A 315 -15.38 10.83 0.17
CA GLY A 315 -14.98 10.21 1.42
C GLY A 315 -13.50 9.87 1.48
N ALA A 316 -12.96 9.74 2.69
CA ALA A 316 -11.56 9.46 2.92
C ALA A 316 -11.37 8.09 3.58
N SER A 317 -10.35 7.34 3.15
CA SER A 317 -9.90 6.13 3.82
C SER A 317 -8.48 6.25 4.38
N GLY A 318 -8.19 5.45 5.40
CA GLY A 318 -6.87 5.34 6.00
C GLY A 318 -6.74 4.08 6.86
N GLY A 319 -5.60 3.95 7.52
CA GLY A 319 -5.32 2.81 8.39
C GLY A 319 -4.24 3.12 9.42
N TRP A 320 -4.00 2.20 10.35
CA TRP A 320 -3.06 2.39 11.46
C TRP A 320 -2.11 1.23 11.74
#